data_AF-A0A5B8R7D0-F1
#
_entry.id   AF-A0A5B8R7D0-F1
#
_cell.length_a   1.000
_cell.length_b   1.000
_cell.length_c   1.000
_cell.angle_alpha   90.00
_cell.angle_beta   90.00
_cell.angle_gamma   90.00
#
_symmetry.space_group_name_H-M   'P 1'
#
loop_
_entity.id
_entity.type
_entity.pdbx_description
1 polymer ?
#
loop_
_entity_poly.entity_id
_entity_poly.type
_entity_poly.pdbx_seq_one_letter_code
_entity_poly.pdbx_strand_id
1 'polypeptide(L)' 'MPRSRRTQISLEDTPYYHCCSRVVRRAFLCGDDSYSGKNYDHRRGWVESLLFELEAVFAIDIAAFA' A
#
# COMPACT_ATOMS: atom_id res chain seq x y z
N MET A 1 -28.96 4.63 -1.28
CA MET A 1 -28.41 4.77 0.09
C MET A 1 -27.13 3.97 0.20
N PRO A 2 -26.08 4.47 0.87
CA PRO A 2 -24.87 3.70 1.12
C PRO A 2 -25.18 2.50 2.02
N ARG A 3 -24.61 1.33 1.70
CA ARG A 3 -24.70 0.10 2.50
C ARG A 3 -23.42 -0.08 3.31
N SER A 4 -23.50 -0.78 4.44
CA SER A 4 -22.31 -1.09 5.23
C SER A 4 -21.33 -1.96 4.41
N ARG A 5 -20.03 -1.68 4.47
CA ARG A 5 -19.00 -2.42 3.71
C ARG A 5 -19.12 -3.93 3.91
N ARG A 6 -19.35 -4.40 5.14
CA ARG A 6 -19.52 -5.84 5.45
C ARG A 6 -20.67 -6.51 4.69
N THR A 7 -21.68 -5.76 4.26
CA THR A 7 -22.83 -6.27 3.48
C THR A 7 -22.61 -6.20 1.96
N GLN A 8 -21.47 -5.66 1.54
CA GLN A 8 -21.08 -5.49 0.14
C GLN A 8 -19.94 -6.43 -0.25
N ILE A 9 -19.39 -7.19 0.70
CA ILE A 9 -18.17 -7.98 0.54
C ILE A 9 -18.51 -9.43 0.92
N SER A 10 -18.17 -10.37 0.03
CA SER A 10 -18.19 -11.81 0.30
C SER A 10 -16.76 -12.25 0.58
N LEU A 11 -16.47 -12.71 1.80
CA LEU A 11 -15.13 -13.20 2.12
C LEU A 11 -14.80 -14.52 1.42
N GLU A 12 -15.82 -15.29 1.03
CA GLU A 12 -15.65 -16.54 0.29
C GLU A 12 -15.25 -16.28 -1.17
N ASP A 13 -15.87 -15.28 -1.80
CA ASP A 13 -15.65 -15.00 -3.23
C ASP A 13 -14.53 -13.97 -3.48
N THR A 14 -14.37 -12.99 -2.59
CA THR A 14 -13.43 -11.87 -2.76
C THR A 14 -12.61 -11.56 -1.50
N PRO A 15 -11.77 -12.51 -1.04
CA PRO A 15 -10.94 -12.30 0.16
C PRO A 15 -9.78 -11.31 -0.04
N TYR A 16 -9.45 -10.96 -1.28
CA TYR A 16 -8.28 -10.12 -1.60
C TYR A 16 -8.67 -8.70 -2.02
N TYR A 17 -7.89 -7.73 -1.55
CA TYR A 17 -7.96 -6.34 -2.00
C TYR A 17 -6.66 -5.94 -2.69
N HIS A 18 -6.76 -5.42 -3.91
CA HIS A 18 -5.65 -4.74 -4.56
C HIS A 18 -5.70 -3.25 -4.23
N CYS A 19 -4.82 -2.83 -3.32
CA CYS A 19 -4.71 -1.45 -2.87
C CYS A 19 -3.54 -0.75 -3.57
N CYS A 20 -3.79 0.44 -4.13
CA CYS A 20 -2.76 1.27 -4.72
C CYS A 20 -2.75 2.64 -4.04
N SER A 21 -1.57 3.07 -3.59
CA SER A 21 -1.34 4.44 -3.15
C SER A 21 -0.47 5.17 -4.15
N ARG A 22 -0.77 6.45 -4.38
CA ARG A 22 0.04 7.33 -5.23
C ARG A 22 0.40 8.56 -4.43
N VAL A 23 1.67 8.94 -4.54
CA VAL A 23 2.13 10.22 -3.99
C VAL A 23 1.74 11.36 -4.92
N VAL A 24 1.43 12.49 -4.33
CA VAL A 24 1.14 13.74 -5.05
C VAL A 24 2.34 14.68 -4.98
N ARG A 25 2.35 15.71 -5.84
CA ARG A 25 3.36 16.78 -5.82
C ARG A 25 4.82 16.29 -5.86
N ARG A 26 5.09 15.19 -6.57
CA ARG A 26 6.44 14.60 -6.71
C ARG A 26 7.09 14.18 -5.37
N ALA A 27 6.29 13.87 -4.35
CA ALA A 27 6.80 13.33 -3.08
C ALA A 27 7.12 11.83 -3.19
N PHE A 28 8.05 11.45 -4.09
CA PHE A 28 8.40 10.04 -4.37
C PHE A 28 8.72 9.26 -3.09
N LEU A 29 8.05 8.11 -2.91
CA LEU A 29 8.43 7.14 -1.87
C LEU A 29 9.70 6.40 -2.28
N CYS A 30 9.75 5.95 -3.53
CA CYS A 30 10.84 5.19 -4.14
C CYS A 30 11.05 5.65 -5.60
N GLY A 31 12.17 5.28 -6.20
CA GLY A 31 12.52 5.54 -7.59
C GLY A 31 13.18 6.89 -7.85
N ASP A 32 13.42 7.16 -9.14
CA ASP A 32 14.08 8.37 -9.62
C ASP A 32 13.10 9.50 -9.93
N ASP A 33 13.34 10.69 -9.36
CA ASP A 33 12.68 11.92 -9.76
C ASP A 33 13.43 12.54 -10.95
N SER A 34 12.86 12.42 -12.16
CA SER A 34 13.47 12.95 -13.39
C SER A 34 13.62 14.47 -13.41
N TYR A 35 12.90 15.21 -12.55
CA TYR A 35 13.03 16.65 -12.46
C TYR A 35 14.24 17.08 -11.61
N SER A 36 14.40 16.51 -10.41
CA SER A 36 15.52 16.85 -9.53
C SER A 36 16.76 15.97 -9.70
N GLY A 37 16.64 14.86 -10.43
CA GLY A 37 17.68 13.84 -10.59
C GLY A 37 17.94 12.99 -9.34
N LYS A 38 17.08 13.09 -8.31
CA LYS A 38 17.25 12.37 -7.04
C LYS A 38 16.61 11.00 -7.08
N ASN A 39 17.34 9.99 -6.58
CA ASN A 39 16.83 8.65 -6.32
C ASN A 39 16.34 8.51 -4.86
N TYR A 40 15.17 7.91 -4.67
CA TYR A 40 14.53 7.71 -3.36
C TYR A 40 14.50 6.25 -2.90
N ASP A 41 15.17 5.32 -3.59
CA ASP A 41 15.13 3.88 -3.26
C ASP A 41 15.75 3.53 -1.90
N HIS A 42 16.54 4.44 -1.33
CA HIS A 42 17.03 4.33 0.06
C HIS A 42 15.91 4.17 1.10
N ARG A 43 14.65 4.50 0.76
CA ARG A 43 13.48 4.36 1.64
C ARG A 43 12.80 2.99 1.55
N ARG A 44 13.09 2.18 0.53
CA ARG A 44 12.39 0.91 0.26
C ARG A 44 12.35 -0.02 1.47
N GLY A 45 13.50 -0.28 2.08
CA GLY A 45 13.58 -1.19 3.24
C GLY A 45 12.80 -0.69 4.45
N TRP A 46 12.75 0.63 4.67
CA TRP A 46 11.93 1.22 5.74
C TRP A 46 10.43 1.08 5.44
N VAL A 47 10.01 1.34 4.20
CA VAL A 47 8.60 1.19 3.79
C VAL A 47 8.15 -0.26 3.91
N GLU A 48 8.98 -1.22 3.47
CA GLU A 48 8.71 -2.65 3.60
C GLU A 48 8.60 -3.09 5.05
N SER A 49 9.52 -2.65 5.92
CA SER A 49 9.45 -2.97 7.36
C SER A 49 8.17 -2.43 8.00
N LEU A 50 7.80 -1.19 7.67
CA LEU A 50 6.56 -0.59 8.15
C LEU A 50 5.32 -1.34 7.64
N LEU A 51 5.35 -1.82 6.40
CA LEU A 51 4.25 -2.59 5.80
C LEU A 51 3.95 -3.85 6.63
N PHE A 52 4.98 -4.62 6.99
CA PHE A 52 4.86 -5.81 7.84
C PHE A 52 4.51 -5.50 9.31
N GLU A 53 4.97 -4.36 9.85
CA GLU A 53 4.53 -3.93 11.17
C GLU A 53 3.02 -3.64 11.19
N LEU A 54 2.52 -2.92 10.18
CA LEU A 54 1.11 -2.59 10.05
C LEU A 54 0.23 -3.81 9.77
N GLU A 55 0.73 -4.78 9.00
CA GLU A 55 0.08 -6.09 8.82
C GLU A 55 -0.31 -6.71 10.17
N ALA A 56 0.66 -6.83 11.07
CA ALA A 56 0.47 -7.39 12.40
C ALA A 56 -0.49 -6.55 13.26
N VAL A 57 -0.40 -5.22 13.20
CA VAL A 57 -1.26 -4.30 13.97
C VAL A 57 -2.72 -4.38 13.52
N PHE A 58 -2.96 -4.46 12.20
CA PHE A 58 -4.31 -4.44 11.65
C PHE A 58 -4.94 -5.83 11.47
N ALA A 59 -4.20 -6.90 11.75
CA ALA A 59 -4.64 -8.28 11.58
C ALA A 59 -5.20 -8.55 10.17
N ILE A 60 -4.48 -8.06 9.16
CA ILE A 60 -4.69 -8.33 7.73
C ILE A 60 -3.43 -9.00 7.22
N ASP A 61 -3.52 -9.93 6.27
CA ASP A 61 -2.34 -10.55 5.66
C ASP A 61 -1.94 -9.83 4.36
N ILE A 62 -0.64 -9.80 4.06
CA ILE A 62 -0.12 -9.22 2.82
C ILE A 62 0.21 -10.33 1.82
N ALA A 63 -0.65 -10.48 0.82
CA ALA A 63 -0.43 -11.44 -0.27
C ALA A 63 0.74 -11.05 -1.20
N ALA A 64 0.88 -9.75 -1.50
CA ALA A 64 1.95 -9.20 -2.33
C ALA A 64 2.04 -7.67 -2.21
N PHE A 65 3.22 -7.10 -2.48
CA PHE A 65 3.46 -5.66 -2.62
C PHE A 65 4.53 -5.40 -3.70
N ALA A 66 4.66 -4.14 -4.14
CA ALA A 66 5.61 -3.71 -5.17
C ALA A 66 6.14 -2.29 -4.90
#